data_AF-A0A7Y2BWG8-F1
#
_entry.id   AF-A0A7Y2BWG8-F1
#
_cell.length_a   1.000
_cell.length_b   1.000
_cell.length_c   1.000
_cell.angle_alpha   90.00
_cell.angle_beta   90.00
_cell.angle_gamma   90.00
#
_symmetry.space_group_name_H-M   'P 1'
#
loop_
_entity.id
_entity.type
_entity.pdbx_description
1 polymer ?
#
loop_
_entity_poly.entity_id
_entity_poly.type
_entity_poly.pdbx_seq_one_letter_code
_entity_poly.pdbx_strand_id
1 'polypeptide(L)'
;TYGVLMGREGKYAIIKLPSGEVRRVLLTCKATIGTTSNPDHGLGVMGKAGRNRWKGNRPRVRGVAMNPVDHPMGGGEGRASGGHPRSRTGVFAKGQKTRKKKSSDKLIISRRKTKK
;
A
#
# COMPACT_ATOMS: atom_id res chain seq x y z
N THR A 1 -7.78 11.10 7.63
CA THR A 1 -6.29 11.05 7.58
C THR A 1 -5.75 12.47 7.70
N TYR A 2 -4.47 12.64 8.02
CA TYR A 2 -3.85 13.97 8.15
C TYR A 2 -2.34 13.92 7.88
N GLY A 3 -1.74 15.07 7.57
CA GLY A 3 -0.29 15.25 7.50
C GLY A 3 0.17 16.24 8.56
N VAL A 4 1.44 16.17 8.95
CA VAL A 4 2.03 17.07 9.95
C VAL A 4 3.10 17.94 9.29
N LEU A 5 2.97 19.25 9.43
CA LEU A 5 4.03 20.18 9.04
C LEU A 5 5.17 20.08 10.05
N MET A 6 6.34 19.64 9.60
CA MET A 6 7.52 19.48 10.45
C MET A 6 8.40 20.73 10.46
N GLY A 7 8.42 21.48 9.35
CA GLY A 7 9.24 22.67 9.21
C GLY A 7 9.18 23.26 7.80
N ARG A 8 9.88 24.37 7.60
CA ARG A 8 10.04 25.04 6.30
C ARG A 8 11.52 25.21 6.02
N GLU A 9 11.93 24.95 4.78
CA GLU A 9 13.32 25.00 4.32
C GLU A 9 13.36 25.57 2.90
N GLY A 10 13.81 26.83 2.78
CA GLY A 10 13.89 27.53 1.50
C GLY A 10 12.55 27.56 0.76
N LYS A 11 12.50 27.00 -0.45
CA LYS A 11 11.29 26.94 -1.31
C LYS A 11 10.30 25.83 -0.91
N TYR A 12 10.66 24.97 0.05
CA TYR A 12 9.91 23.77 0.39
C TYR A 12 9.44 23.78 1.86
N ALA A 13 8.31 23.13 2.10
CA ALA A 13 7.86 22.69 3.42
C ALA A 13 8.16 21.20 3.61
N ILE A 14 8.58 20.81 4.81
CA ILE A 14 8.79 19.43 5.19
C ILE A 14 7.51 18.91 5.85
N ILE A 15 6.92 17.87 5.26
CA ILE A 15 5.65 17.29 5.70
C ILE A 15 5.84 15.81 5.99
N LYS A 16 5.34 15.37 7.15
CA LYS A 16 5.15 13.95 7.46
C LYS A 16 3.78 13.51 6.96
N LEU A 17 3.77 12.59 5.99
CA LEU A 17 2.57 12.08 5.35
C LEU A 17 1.83 11.06 6.24
N PRO A 18 0.54 10.77 5.96
CA PRO A 18 -0.21 9.72 6.67
C PRO A 18 0.45 8.33 6.62
N SER A 19 1.25 8.07 5.57
CA SER A 19 2.03 6.83 5.43
C SER A 19 3.23 6.75 6.37
N GLY A 20 3.59 7.84 7.05
CA GLY A 20 4.81 8.00 7.84
C GLY A 20 6.04 8.39 7.02
N GLU A 21 5.93 8.56 5.70
CA GLU A 21 7.00 9.13 4.85
C GLU A 21 7.19 10.62 5.15
N VAL A 22 8.44 11.09 5.23
CA VAL A 22 8.77 12.52 5.37
C VAL A 22 9.27 13.07 4.04
N ARG A 23 8.61 14.12 3.55
CA ARG A 23 8.80 14.61 2.19
C ARG A 23 8.76 16.14 2.10
N ARG A 24 9.56 16.70 1.19
CA ARG A 24 9.53 18.10 0.79
C ARG A 24 8.40 18.37 -0.22
N VAL A 25 7.60 19.40 0.04
CA VAL A 25 6.49 19.88 -0.79
C VAL A 25 6.68 21.38 -1.03
N LEU A 26 6.32 21.91 -2.20
CA LEU A 26 6.50 23.34 -2.48
C LEU A 26 5.64 24.19 -1.55
N LEU A 27 6.18 25.34 -1.12
CA LEU A 27 5.44 26.30 -0.28
C LEU A 27 4.21 26.90 -0.97
N THR A 28 4.17 26.88 -2.31
CA THR A 28 3.04 27.35 -3.11
C THR A 28 1.84 26.40 -3.09
N CYS A 29 2.00 25.16 -2.62
CA CYS A 29 0.91 24.20 -2.50
C CYS A 29 -0.07 24.62 -1.39
N LYS A 30 -1.37 24.54 -1.67
CA LYS A 30 -2.44 24.80 -0.70
C LYS A 30 -2.73 23.55 0.14
N ALA A 31 -3.10 23.77 1.40
CA ALA A 31 -3.57 22.72 2.30
C ALA A 31 -4.68 23.28 3.21
N THR A 32 -5.52 22.39 3.72
CA THR A 32 -6.60 22.74 4.65
C THR A 32 -6.25 22.25 6.05
N ILE A 33 -6.53 23.07 7.06
CA ILE A 33 -6.29 22.74 8.46
C ILE A 33 -7.30 21.68 8.91
N GLY A 34 -6.83 20.69 9.66
CA GLY A 34 -7.66 19.67 10.29
C GLY A 34 -7.36 18.25 9.82
N THR A 35 -8.26 17.34 10.17
CA THR A 35 -8.20 15.92 9.80
C THR A 35 -9.40 15.59 8.92
N THR A 36 -9.26 14.61 8.02
CA THR A 36 -10.42 14.11 7.27
C THR A 36 -11.47 13.53 8.22
N SER A 37 -12.74 13.83 7.98
CA SER A 37 -13.88 13.28 8.72
C SER A 37 -13.97 11.75 8.63
N ASN A 38 -14.82 11.16 9.48
CA ASN A 38 -15.04 9.72 9.61
C ASN A 38 -13.77 8.93 10.04
N PRO A 39 -13.20 9.23 11.23
CA PRO A 39 -12.04 8.51 11.75
C PRO A 39 -12.35 7.03 12.03
N ASP A 40 -13.60 6.71 12.36
CA ASP A 40 -14.05 5.36 12.73
C ASP A 40 -14.26 4.43 11.53
N HIS A 41 -14.05 4.92 10.29
CA HIS A 41 -14.19 4.11 9.09
C HIS A 41 -13.38 2.79 9.14
N GLY A 42 -12.23 2.81 9.81
CA GLY A 42 -11.37 1.63 9.99
C GLY A 42 -11.91 0.57 10.95
N LEU A 43 -12.88 0.91 11.80
CA LEU A 43 -13.52 0.01 12.76
C LEU A 43 -14.69 -0.78 12.14
N GLY A 44 -15.13 -0.39 10.94
CA GLY A 44 -16.29 -0.99 10.29
C GLY A 44 -16.07 -2.45 9.87
N VAL A 45 -16.86 -3.37 10.43
CA VAL A 45 -16.87 -4.79 10.05
C VAL A 45 -17.86 -5.03 8.90
N MET A 46 -17.45 -5.77 7.87
CA MET A 46 -18.31 -6.03 6.70
C MET A 46 -19.43 -7.02 7.00
N GLY A 47 -19.22 -7.98 7.91
CA GLY A 47 -20.22 -8.91 8.44
C GLY A 47 -20.68 -10.03 7.50
N LYS A 48 -20.81 -9.73 6.19
CA LYS A 48 -21.24 -10.71 5.17
C LYS A 48 -20.50 -10.53 3.86
N ALA A 49 -20.34 -11.63 3.10
CA ALA A 49 -19.70 -11.62 1.79
C ALA A 49 -20.40 -10.66 0.80
N GLY A 50 -21.74 -10.59 0.82
CA GLY A 50 -22.52 -9.71 -0.06
C GLY A 50 -22.20 -8.22 0.09
N ARG A 51 -21.78 -7.76 1.28
CA ARG A 51 -21.41 -6.35 1.48
C ARG A 51 -20.17 -5.95 0.69
N ASN A 52 -19.23 -6.88 0.47
CA ASN A 52 -18.09 -6.65 -0.42
C ASN A 52 -18.54 -6.49 -1.88
N ARG A 53 -19.56 -7.26 -2.30
CA ARG A 53 -20.12 -7.17 -3.65
C ARG A 53 -20.79 -5.81 -3.89
N TRP A 54 -21.49 -5.26 -2.90
CA TRP A 54 -22.07 -3.91 -2.98
C TRP A 54 -21.02 -2.81 -3.17
N LYS A 55 -19.82 -3.01 -2.63
CA LYS A 55 -18.66 -2.13 -2.85
C LYS A 55 -17.98 -2.34 -4.21
N GLY A 56 -18.47 -3.24 -5.06
CA GLY A 56 -17.86 -3.60 -6.35
C GLY A 56 -16.71 -4.61 -6.27
N ASN A 57 -16.40 -5.14 -5.08
CA ASN A 57 -15.32 -6.11 -4.93
C ASN A 57 -15.80 -7.54 -5.25
N ARG A 58 -15.15 -8.17 -6.24
CA ARG A 58 -15.39 -9.58 -6.63
C ARG A 58 -14.57 -10.55 -5.77
N PRO A 59 -14.99 -11.82 -5.63
CA PRO A 59 -14.19 -12.83 -4.94
C PRO A 59 -12.83 -13.02 -5.63
N ARG A 60 -11.76 -13.12 -4.84
CA ARG A 60 -10.39 -13.36 -5.31
C ARG A 60 -9.96 -14.79 -4.98
N VAL A 61 -9.55 -15.53 -5.99
CA VAL A 61 -9.02 -16.90 -5.83
C VAL A 61 -7.55 -16.85 -5.38
N ARG A 62 -7.16 -17.72 -4.45
CA ARG A 62 -5.77 -17.86 -3.98
C ARG A 62 -4.93 -18.57 -5.03
N GLY A 63 -3.68 -18.13 -5.25
CA GLY A 63 -2.76 -18.76 -6.22
C GLY A 63 -2.43 -20.23 -5.91
N VAL A 64 -2.46 -20.61 -4.63
CA VAL A 64 -2.26 -22.00 -4.16
C VAL A 64 -3.41 -22.93 -4.55
N ALA A 65 -4.60 -22.39 -4.85
CA ALA A 65 -5.76 -23.17 -5.28
C ALA A 65 -5.88 -23.25 -6.81
N MET A 66 -4.83 -22.87 -7.53
CA MET A 66 -4.80 -22.86 -9.00
C MET A 66 -3.87 -23.97 -9.53
N ASN A 67 -3.88 -24.18 -10.85
CA ASN A 67 -2.96 -25.09 -11.51
C ASN A 67 -1.60 -24.43 -11.80
N PRO A 68 -0.52 -25.21 -12.06
CA PRO A 68 0.80 -24.65 -12.39
C PRO A 68 0.80 -23.71 -13.60
N VAL A 69 -0.09 -23.92 -14.57
CA VAL A 69 -0.26 -23.07 -15.76
C VAL A 69 -0.78 -21.66 -15.41
N ASP A 70 -1.58 -21.55 -14.35
CA ASP A 70 -2.26 -20.30 -14.00
C ASP A 70 -1.43 -19.41 -13.08
N HIS A 71 -0.67 -20.04 -12.17
CA HIS A 71 0.04 -19.34 -11.11
C HIS A 71 1.34 -20.07 -10.71
N PRO A 72 2.46 -19.36 -10.49
CA PRO A 72 3.72 -19.93 -9.98
C PRO A 72 3.68 -20.59 -8.59
N MET A 73 2.50 -20.64 -7.97
CA MET A 73 2.25 -21.25 -6.65
C MET A 73 1.20 -22.36 -6.74
N GLY A 74 0.70 -22.63 -7.95
CA GLY A 74 -0.34 -23.62 -8.21
C GLY A 74 0.22 -25.01 -8.43
N GLY A 75 -0.66 -26.00 -8.31
CA GLY A 75 -0.35 -27.43 -8.41
C GLY A 75 0.20 -28.06 -7.14
N GLY A 76 0.71 -29.29 -7.31
CA GLY A 76 1.01 -30.21 -6.23
C GLY A 76 -0.19 -31.12 -5.92
N GLU A 77 0.09 -32.35 -5.49
CA GLU A 77 -0.95 -33.27 -5.02
C GLU A 77 -1.48 -32.82 -3.66
N GLY A 78 -2.80 -32.79 -3.50
CA GLY A 78 -3.43 -32.31 -2.28
C GLY A 78 -3.13 -30.83 -1.99
N ARG A 79 -3.05 -30.46 -0.70
CA ARG A 79 -2.80 -29.08 -0.29
C ARG A 79 -1.30 -28.81 -0.20
N ALA A 80 -0.78 -28.00 -1.12
CA ALA A 80 0.61 -27.54 -1.11
C ALA A 80 0.77 -26.09 -0.58
N SER A 81 2.00 -25.72 -0.23
CA SER A 81 2.33 -24.36 0.26
C SER A 81 2.55 -23.34 -0.87
N GLY A 82 3.03 -23.79 -2.04
CA GLY A 82 3.39 -22.92 -3.17
C GLY A 82 4.79 -22.29 -3.08
N GLY A 83 5.58 -22.66 -2.08
CA GLY A 83 6.97 -22.22 -1.91
C GLY A 83 7.13 -20.74 -1.59
N HIS A 84 8.13 -20.08 -2.19
CA HIS A 84 8.32 -18.64 -2.03
C HIS A 84 7.12 -17.86 -2.63
N PRO A 85 6.45 -17.00 -1.85
CA PRO A 85 5.28 -16.28 -2.33
C PRO A 85 5.59 -15.36 -3.51
N ARG A 86 4.92 -15.62 -4.64
CA ARG A 86 5.12 -14.91 -5.91
C ARG A 86 3.81 -14.33 -6.42
N SER A 87 3.91 -13.29 -7.24
CA SER A 87 2.80 -12.82 -8.07
C SER A 87 2.55 -13.80 -9.22
N ARG A 88 1.47 -13.58 -9.99
CA ARG A 88 1.18 -14.33 -11.21
C ARG A 88 2.32 -14.28 -12.23
N THR A 89 3.05 -13.16 -12.26
CA THR A 89 4.20 -12.92 -13.13
C THR A 89 5.54 -13.35 -12.52
N GLY A 90 5.53 -14.05 -11.38
CA GLY A 90 6.73 -14.58 -10.73
C GLY A 90 7.50 -13.59 -9.83
N VAL A 91 7.04 -12.35 -9.70
CA VAL A 91 7.66 -11.33 -8.83
C VAL A 91 7.44 -11.70 -7.36
N PHE A 92 8.46 -11.61 -6.51
CA PHE A 92 8.32 -11.95 -5.10
C PHE A 92 7.37 -10.99 -4.38
N ALA A 93 6.40 -11.55 -3.66
CA ALA A 93 5.38 -10.78 -2.95
C ALA A 93 5.80 -10.37 -1.52
N LYS A 94 6.91 -10.92 -1.01
CA LYS A 94 7.47 -10.59 0.31
C LYS A 94 8.82 -9.88 0.15
N GLY A 95 8.94 -8.66 0.68
CA GLY A 95 10.20 -7.93 0.79
C GLY A 95 10.75 -7.26 -0.48
N GLN A 96 10.34 -7.70 -1.68
CA GLN A 96 10.82 -7.09 -2.93
C GLN A 96 10.32 -5.65 -3.10
N LYS A 97 11.26 -4.69 -3.20
CA LYS A 97 10.93 -3.29 -3.43
C LYS A 97 10.58 -3.08 -4.91
N THR A 98 9.41 -2.51 -5.19
CA THR A 98 8.91 -2.29 -6.57
C THR A 98 9.13 -0.87 -7.09
N ARG A 99 9.55 0.07 -6.24
CA ARG A 99 9.78 1.47 -6.64
C ARG A 99 11.08 1.60 -7.43
N LYS A 100 10.99 2.08 -8.68
CA LYS A 100 12.13 2.48 -9.51
C LYS A 100 12.68 3.85 -9.10
N LYS A 101 13.94 4.14 -9.49
CA LYS A 101 14.55 5.47 -9.32
C LYS A 101 13.72 6.51 -10.08
N LYS A 102 13.38 7.62 -9.43
CA LYS A 102 12.61 8.73 -10.03
C LYS A 102 13.21 10.07 -9.63
N SER A 103 13.00 11.10 -10.44
CA SER A 103 13.41 12.48 -10.11
C SER A 103 12.88 12.95 -8.74
N SER A 104 11.68 12.50 -8.38
CA SER A 104 11.04 12.78 -7.10
C SER A 104 11.75 12.21 -5.88
N ASP A 105 12.73 11.30 -6.06
CA ASP A 105 13.50 10.74 -4.94
C ASP A 105 14.28 11.82 -4.19
N LYS A 106 14.69 12.89 -4.89
CA LYS A 106 15.37 14.07 -4.30
C LYS A 106 14.51 14.83 -3.27
N LEU A 107 13.19 14.67 -3.34
CA LEU A 107 12.25 15.35 -2.45
C LEU A 107 11.92 14.54 -1.19
N ILE A 108 12.40 13.30 -1.09
CA ILE A 108 12.06 12.42 0.04
C ILE A 108 13.21 12.42 1.03
N ILE A 109 12.91 12.82 2.26
CA ILE A 109 13.88 12.85 3.36
C ILE A 109 13.96 11.48 4.02
N SER A 110 12.80 10.88 4.31
CA SER A 110 12.73 9.56 4.92
C SER A 110 11.58 8.76 4.36
N ARG A 111 11.86 7.51 3.97
CA ARG A 111 10.83 6.60 3.43
C ARG A 111 9.93 6.08 4.55
N ARG A 112 8.69 5.70 4.20
CA ARG A 112 7.77 5.06 5.15
C ARG A 112 8.45 3.89 5.86
N LYS A 113 8.32 3.82 7.18
CA LYS A 113 8.72 2.64 7.96
C LYS A 113 7.64 1.58 7.80
N THR A 114 7.94 0.53 7.06
CA THR A 114 7.13 -0.69 7.12
C THR A 114 7.48 -1.41 8.43
N LYS A 115 6.50 -1.65 9.31
CA LYS A 115 6.69 -2.62 10.40
C LYS A 115 7.10 -3.95 9.74
N LYS A 116 8.28 -4.46 10.12
CA LYS A 116 8.76 -5.78 9.68
C LYS A 116 7.87 -6.84 10.31
#